data_AF-A0A6B0HFC1-F1
#
_entry.id   AF-A0A6B0HFC1-F1
#
_cell.length_a   1.000
_cell.length_b   1.000
_cell.length_c   1.000
_cell.angle_alpha   90.00
_cell.angle_beta   90.00
_cell.angle_gamma   90.00
#
_symmetry.space_group_name_H-M   'P 1'
#
loop_
_entity.id
_entity.type
_entity.pdbx_description
1 polymer ?
#
loop_
_entity_poly.entity_id
_entity_poly.type
_entity_poly.pdbx_seq_one_letter_code
_entity_poly.pdbx_strand_id
1 'polypeptide(L)'
;MTLEGTLEVAVSTDERGERTVAFAFTVTNAGSDPLELQFPDAANAEFVVQDEGRELWRFTEGRAFAQVLESERLSAGESTTYEGEWDDPVPGTYTAVAALRSREHDCEARTEFDVPE
;
A
#
# COMPACT_ATOMS: atom_id res chain seq x y z
N MET A 1 4.42 -11.31 -15.68
CA MET A 1 4.58 -10.83 -14.28
C MET A 1 3.93 -11.85 -13.40
N THR A 2 4.60 -12.27 -12.33
CA THR A 2 4.14 -13.38 -11.49
C THR A 2 3.34 -12.89 -10.29
N LEU A 3 3.55 -11.64 -9.88
CA LEU A 3 2.78 -11.01 -8.82
C LEU A 3 1.59 -10.25 -9.40
N GLU A 4 0.44 -10.38 -8.73
CA GLU A 4 -0.75 -9.59 -8.98
C GLU A 4 -1.07 -8.78 -7.72
N GLY A 5 -1.40 -7.50 -7.90
CA GLY A 5 -1.68 -6.56 -6.82
C GLY A 5 -3.15 -6.15 -6.81
N THR A 6 -3.75 -6.07 -5.63
CA THR A 6 -5.06 -5.45 -5.41
C THR A 6 -4.94 -4.43 -4.29
N LEU A 7 -5.51 -3.25 -4.48
CA LEU A 7 -5.52 -2.18 -3.48
C LEU A 7 -6.96 -1.87 -3.09
N GLU A 8 -7.26 -2.05 -1.81
CA GLU A 8 -8.52 -1.68 -1.20
C GLU A 8 -8.32 -0.44 -0.32
N VAL A 9 -9.33 0.44 -0.32
CA VAL A 9 -9.32 1.68 0.45
C VAL A 9 -10.58 1.76 1.29
N ALA A 10 -10.42 2.04 2.58
CA ALA A 10 -11.51 2.26 3.52
C ALA A 10 -11.39 3.64 4.14
N VAL A 11 -12.41 4.47 3.97
CA VAL A 11 -12.50 5.79 4.62
C VAL A 11 -13.39 5.66 5.85
N SER A 12 -12.86 6.10 6.98
CA SER A 12 -13.56 6.08 8.27
C SER A 12 -13.58 7.47 8.90
N THR A 13 -14.55 7.71 9.77
CA THR A 13 -14.64 8.93 10.58
C THR A 13 -14.89 8.52 12.01
N ASP A 14 -14.08 9.01 12.94
CA ASP A 14 -14.20 8.68 14.36
C ASP A 14 -15.30 9.52 15.05
N GLU A 15 -15.55 9.27 16.35
CA GLU A 15 -16.57 9.98 17.13
C GLU A 15 -16.29 11.49 17.30
N ARG A 16 -15.04 11.93 17.03
CA ARG A 16 -14.62 13.34 17.10
C ARG A 16 -14.72 14.02 15.73
N GLY A 17 -15.08 13.29 14.68
CA GLY A 17 -15.12 13.79 13.31
C GLY A 17 -13.75 13.77 12.61
N GLU A 18 -12.75 13.12 13.19
CA GLU A 18 -11.44 12.93 12.56
C GLU A 18 -11.57 11.84 11.48
N ARG A 19 -11.10 12.14 10.28
CA ARG A 19 -11.14 11.22 9.15
C ARG A 19 -9.83 10.47 9.03
N THR A 20 -9.92 9.23 8.59
CA THR A 20 -8.76 8.39 8.32
C THR A 20 -9.02 7.55 7.07
N VAL A 21 -8.01 7.43 6.22
CA VAL A 21 -8.01 6.54 5.06
C VAL A 21 -7.07 5.38 5.34
N ALA A 22 -7.62 4.16 5.41
CA ALA A 22 -6.86 2.93 5.52
C ALA A 22 -6.66 2.32 4.12
N PHE A 23 -5.44 1.87 3.85
CA PHE A 23 -5.05 1.18 2.63
C PHE A 23 -4.72 -0.27 2.95
N ALA A 24 -5.24 -1.20 2.14
CA ALA A 24 -4.89 -2.61 2.19
C ALA A 24 -4.38 -3.05 0.81
N PHE A 25 -3.08 -3.25 0.68
CA PHE A 25 -2.43 -3.71 -0.54
C PHE A 25 -2.14 -5.20 -0.47
N THR A 26 -2.93 -5.98 -1.19
CA THR A 26 -2.76 -7.44 -1.27
C THR A 26 -1.93 -7.81 -2.49
N VAL A 27 -0.85 -8.54 -2.27
CA VAL A 27 0.03 -9.09 -3.31
C VAL A 27 -0.13 -10.60 -3.34
N THR A 28 -0.48 -11.13 -4.51
CA THR A 28 -0.66 -12.56 -4.74
C THR A 28 0.40 -13.09 -5.70
N ASN A 29 1.04 -14.21 -5.36
CA ASN A 29 1.87 -14.95 -6.29
C ASN A 29 0.98 -15.78 -7.23
N ALA A 30 0.66 -15.23 -8.41
CA ALA A 30 -0.11 -15.88 -9.46
C ALA A 30 0.71 -16.89 -10.30
N GLY A 31 1.97 -17.13 -9.93
CA GLY A 31 2.86 -18.10 -10.57
C GLY A 31 2.67 -19.53 -10.11
N SER A 32 3.47 -20.41 -10.72
CA SER A 32 3.59 -21.82 -10.35
C SER A 32 4.67 -22.11 -9.30
N ASP A 33 5.59 -21.17 -9.08
CA ASP A 33 6.78 -21.34 -8.26
C ASP A 33 6.78 -20.38 -7.07
N PRO A 34 7.32 -20.78 -5.90
CA PRO A 34 7.42 -19.88 -4.76
C PRO A 34 8.37 -18.71 -5.04
N LEU A 35 8.06 -17.55 -4.49
CA LEU A 35 8.84 -16.32 -4.58
C LEU A 35 9.40 -15.94 -3.21
N GLU A 36 10.57 -15.31 -3.19
CA GLU A 36 11.16 -14.74 -1.97
C GLU A 36 11.18 -13.22 -2.11
N LEU A 37 10.30 -12.56 -1.36
CA LEU A 37 10.24 -11.11 -1.28
C LEU A 37 11.27 -10.64 -0.26
N GLN A 38 12.19 -9.78 -0.67
CA GLN A 38 13.18 -9.16 0.22
C GLN A 38 12.96 -7.66 0.32
N PHE A 39 12.88 -7.13 1.53
CA PHE A 39 12.61 -5.73 1.82
C PHE A 39 13.80 -5.07 2.52
N PRO A 40 14.21 -3.86 2.11
CA PRO A 40 15.38 -3.18 2.68
C PRO A 40 15.15 -2.67 4.11
N ASP A 41 13.90 -2.43 4.50
CA ASP A 41 13.47 -1.89 5.77
C ASP A 41 12.03 -2.36 6.06
N ALA A 42 11.50 -1.99 7.24
CA ALA A 42 10.15 -2.35 7.68
C ALA A 42 9.01 -1.65 6.92
N ALA A 43 9.28 -0.84 5.90
CA ALA A 43 8.26 -0.37 4.96
C ALA A 43 8.20 -1.34 3.77
N ASN A 44 7.45 -2.45 3.93
CA ASN A 44 7.31 -3.47 2.90
C ASN A 44 6.56 -2.96 1.64
N ALA A 45 5.68 -1.98 1.82
CA ALA A 45 4.94 -1.31 0.75
C ALA A 45 5.03 0.21 0.86
N GLU A 46 4.94 0.89 -0.28
CA GLU A 46 4.73 2.33 -0.38
C GLU A 46 3.28 2.60 -0.74
N PHE A 47 2.67 3.61 -0.12
CA PHE A 47 1.37 4.14 -0.53
C PHE A 47 1.52 5.60 -0.89
N VAL A 48 0.97 6.00 -2.03
CA VAL A 48 0.97 7.38 -2.51
C VAL A 48 -0.46 7.78 -2.80
N VAL A 49 -0.86 8.95 -2.32
CA VAL A 49 -2.15 9.55 -2.67
C VAL A 49 -1.90 10.67 -3.67
N GLN A 50 -2.68 10.68 -4.75
CA GLN A 50 -2.60 11.65 -5.82
C GLN A 50 -3.93 12.36 -6.06
N ASP A 51 -3.83 13.63 -6.45
CA ASP A 51 -4.93 14.45 -6.96
C ASP A 51 -4.59 14.90 -8.39
N GLU A 52 -5.41 14.49 -9.35
CA GLU A 52 -5.18 14.72 -10.79
C GLU A 52 -3.74 14.35 -11.25
N GLY A 53 -3.20 13.27 -10.68
CA GLY A 53 -1.84 12.78 -10.96
C GLY A 53 -0.71 13.51 -10.23
N ARG A 54 -1.02 14.49 -9.36
CA ARG A 54 -0.05 15.15 -8.48
C ARG A 54 -0.01 14.46 -7.14
N GLU A 55 1.19 14.07 -6.70
CA GLU A 55 1.40 13.51 -5.37
C GLU A 55 1.06 14.54 -4.28
N LEU A 56 0.15 14.16 -3.39
CA LEU A 56 -0.24 14.94 -2.23
C LEU A 56 0.33 14.39 -0.93
N TRP A 57 0.48 13.07 -0.87
CA TRP A 57 0.92 12.37 0.33
C TRP A 57 1.63 11.07 -0.04
N ARG A 58 2.61 10.69 0.79
CA ARG A 58 3.40 9.46 0.68
C ARG A 58 3.55 8.83 2.05
N PHE A 59 3.28 7.54 2.15
CA PHE A 59 3.33 6.79 3.40
C PHE A 59 4.68 6.87 4.09
N THR A 60 5.78 6.74 3.34
CA THR A 60 7.10 6.77 3.96
C THR A 60 7.63 8.17 4.26
N GLU A 61 6.98 9.23 3.76
CA GLU A 61 7.45 10.59 3.99
C GLU A 61 7.23 11.00 5.45
N GLY A 62 8.30 11.47 6.10
CA GLY A 62 8.26 11.89 7.50
C GLY A 62 8.13 10.76 8.52
N ARG A 63 8.13 9.49 8.09
CA ARG A 63 8.06 8.31 8.97
C ARG A 63 9.42 7.62 9.10
N ALA A 64 9.69 7.08 10.28
CA ALA A 64 10.90 6.31 10.54
C ALA A 64 10.56 4.82 10.56
N PHE A 65 11.26 4.04 9.74
CA PHE A 65 11.15 2.58 9.70
C PHE A 65 12.44 1.94 10.18
N ALA A 66 12.30 0.81 10.87
CA ALA A 66 13.45 0.01 11.28
C ALA A 66 14.23 -0.45 10.04
N GLN A 67 15.55 -0.21 10.05
CA GLN A 67 16.46 -0.60 8.97
C GLN A 67 16.86 -2.08 9.14
N VAL A 68 15.86 -2.96 9.10
CA VAL A 68 16.02 -4.41 9.18
C VAL A 68 15.70 -5.01 7.82
N LEU A 69 16.59 -5.88 7.33
CA LEU A 69 16.31 -6.65 6.13
C LEU A 69 15.27 -7.71 6.47
N GLU A 70 14.12 -7.66 5.80
CA GLU A 70 13.06 -8.64 5.96
C GLU A 70 12.94 -9.52 4.71
N SER A 71 12.66 -10.79 4.93
CA SER A 71 12.46 -11.77 3.88
C SER A 71 11.15 -12.51 4.13
N GLU A 72 10.27 -12.51 3.14
CA GLU A 72 8.99 -13.19 3.18
C GLU A 72 8.91 -14.15 1.99
N ARG A 73 8.53 -15.40 2.26
CA ARG A 73 8.34 -16.40 1.20
C ARG A 73 6.86 -16.47 0.85
N LEU A 74 6.54 -16.28 -0.43
CA LEU A 74 5.19 -16.34 -0.96
C LEU A 74 5.04 -17.57 -1.86
N SER A 75 4.31 -18.59 -1.40
CA SER A 75 4.05 -19.82 -2.16
C SER A 75 3.19 -19.55 -3.40
N ALA A 76 3.14 -20.50 -4.34
CA ALA A 76 2.26 -20.39 -5.51
C ALA A 76 0.78 -20.29 -5.08
N GLY A 77 0.09 -19.24 -5.54
CA GLY A 77 -1.28 -18.90 -5.17
C GLY A 77 -1.43 -18.27 -3.79
N GLU A 78 -0.36 -18.06 -3.04
CA GLU A 78 -0.39 -17.41 -1.72
C GLU A 78 -0.44 -15.89 -1.87
N SER A 79 -1.07 -15.24 -0.90
CA SER A 79 -1.24 -13.79 -0.83
C SER A 79 -0.77 -13.27 0.52
N THR A 80 -0.24 -12.05 0.49
CA THR A 80 0.16 -11.28 1.67
C THR A 80 -0.42 -9.88 1.54
N THR A 81 -0.78 -9.24 2.65
CA THR A 81 -1.41 -7.91 2.66
C THR A 81 -0.58 -6.95 3.49
N TYR A 82 -0.25 -5.81 2.89
CA TYR A 82 0.45 -4.71 3.54
C TYR A 82 -0.53 -3.57 3.78
N GLU A 83 -0.43 -2.93 4.93
CA GLU A 83 -1.38 -1.91 5.37
C GLU A 83 -0.71 -0.55 5.50
N GLY A 84 -1.48 0.51 5.26
CA GLY A 84 -1.06 1.90 5.42
C GLY A 84 -2.21 2.78 5.87
N GLU A 85 -1.89 3.92 6.47
CA GLU A 85 -2.89 4.84 7.00
C GLU A 85 -2.52 6.29 6.67
N TRP A 86 -3.51 7.04 6.16
CA TRP A 86 -3.44 8.49 5.93
C TRP A 86 -4.49 9.20 6.79
N ASP A 87 -4.00 9.95 7.76
CA ASP A 87 -4.82 10.70 8.74
C ASP A 87 -5.15 12.11 8.27
N ASP A 88 -6.29 12.61 8.75
CA ASP A 88 -6.82 13.95 8.49
C ASP A 88 -6.88 14.32 6.98
N PRO A 89 -7.45 13.45 6.12
CA PRO A 89 -7.65 13.79 4.73
C PRO A 89 -8.66 14.93 4.59
N VAL A 90 -8.43 15.79 3.60
CA VAL A 90 -9.41 16.76 3.13
C VAL A 90 -10.46 16.02 2.28
N PRO A 91 -11.74 16.41 2.31
CA PRO A 91 -12.74 15.87 1.38
C PRO A 91 -12.35 16.09 -0.07
N GLY A 92 -12.61 15.09 -0.90
CA GLY A 92 -12.25 15.12 -2.32
C GLY A 92 -12.13 13.72 -2.92
N THR A 93 -11.93 13.69 -4.23
CA THR A 93 -11.67 12.45 -4.98
C THR A 93 -10.17 12.33 -5.20
N TYR A 94 -9.61 11.16 -4.92
CA TYR A 94 -8.19 10.90 -5.01
C TYR A 94 -7.89 9.57 -5.69
N THR A 95 -6.65 9.39 -6.12
CA THR A 95 -6.11 8.09 -6.55
C THR A 95 -5.09 7.61 -5.53
N ALA A 96 -5.30 6.43 -4.96
CA ALA A 96 -4.30 5.72 -4.19
C ALA A 96 -3.47 4.82 -5.12
N VAL A 97 -2.15 4.84 -4.95
CA VAL A 97 -1.22 3.96 -5.63
C VAL A 97 -0.39 3.24 -4.57
N ALA A 98 -0.45 1.92 -4.57
CA ALA A 98 0.38 1.07 -3.73
C ALA A 98 1.46 0.41 -4.58
N ALA A 99 2.68 0.36 -4.06
CA ALA A 99 3.81 -0.29 -4.70
C ALA A 99 4.59 -1.14 -3.70
N LEU A 100 4.90 -2.38 -4.09
CA LEU A 100 5.75 -3.27 -3.32
C LEU A 100 7.19 -2.73 -3.29
N ARG A 101 7.80 -2.63 -2.10
CA ARG A 101 9.18 -2.14 -1.93
C ARG A 101 10.21 -3.28 -1.93
N SER A 102 9.89 -4.40 -2.57
CA SER A 102 10.80 -5.53 -2.66
C SER A 102 11.95 -5.24 -3.61
N ARG A 103 13.13 -5.84 -3.37
CA ARG A 103 14.35 -5.57 -4.16
C ARG A 103 14.34 -6.17 -5.55
N GLU A 104 13.75 -7.34 -5.71
CA GLU A 104 13.83 -8.17 -6.93
C GLU A 104 12.47 -8.37 -7.60
N HIS A 105 11.42 -7.91 -6.95
CA HIS A 105 10.04 -8.13 -7.37
C HIS A 105 9.25 -6.83 -7.31
N ASP A 106 8.66 -6.47 -8.43
CA ASP A 106 7.78 -5.32 -8.54
C ASP A 106 6.31 -5.77 -8.59
N CYS A 107 5.47 -5.06 -7.85
CA CYS A 107 4.02 -5.19 -7.92
C CYS A 107 3.41 -3.84 -7.56
N GLU A 108 2.45 -3.37 -8.36
CA GLU A 108 1.71 -2.14 -8.08
C GLU A 108 0.20 -2.39 -8.22
N ALA A 109 -0.59 -1.62 -7.48
CA ALA A 109 -2.02 -1.54 -7.66
C ALA A 109 -2.47 -0.09 -7.42
N ARG A 110 -3.56 0.30 -8.08
CA ARG A 110 -4.14 1.64 -7.91
C ARG A 110 -5.65 1.55 -7.83
N THR A 111 -6.24 2.46 -7.07
CA THR A 111 -7.70 2.63 -7.02
C THR A 111 -8.05 4.09 -6.79
N GLU A 112 -9.16 4.51 -7.38
CA GLU A 112 -9.79 5.78 -7.05
C GLU A 112 -10.64 5.60 -5.80
N PHE A 113 -10.74 6.65 -4.99
CA PHE A 113 -11.57 6.68 -3.79
C PHE A 113 -12.01 8.13 -3.48
N ASP A 114 -13.12 8.24 -2.75
CA ASP A 114 -13.70 9.51 -2.34
C ASP A 114 -13.64 9.67 -0.82
N VAL A 115 -13.19 10.83 -0.37
CA VAL A 115 -13.29 11.25 1.03
C VAL A 115 -14.52 12.16 1.16
N PRO A 116 -15.54 11.77 1.94
CA PRO A 116 -16.78 12.52 2.05
C PRO A 116 -16.59 13.85 2.80
N GLU A 117 -17.48 14.82 2.51
CA GLU A 117 -17.55 16.13 3.18
C GLU A 117 -17.81 16.03 4.69
#